data_AF-A0A8B6CKD2-F1
#
_entry.id   AF-A0A8B6CKD2-F1
#
_cell.length_a   1.000
_cell.length_b   1.000
_cell.length_c   1.000
_cell.angle_alpha   90.00
_cell.angle_beta   90.00
_cell.angle_gamma   90.00
#
_symmetry.space_group_name_H-M   'P 1'
#
loop_
_entity.id
_entity.type
_entity.pdbx_description
1 polymer ?
#
loop_
_entity_poly.entity_id
_entity_poly.type
_entity_poly.pdbx_seq_one_letter_code
_entity_poly.pdbx_strand_id
1 'polypeptide(L)'
;MATLDEIVREYDKNMVLKVCQRQAFDYLSEKKGDLMVSLPVGYGKSLVYHLLPQVLGKDKETPICLTVSPLNIIQKDQIKALKVHGITACRLNIMSKVEDTTEDDL
;
A
#
# COMPACT_ATOMS: atom_id res chain seq x y z
N MET A 1 -19.91 0.98 7.41
CA MET A 1 -18.84 1.66 6.66
C MET A 1 -17.56 1.46 7.44
N ALA A 2 -16.49 0.95 6.81
CA ALA A 2 -15.22 0.79 7.51
C ALA A 2 -14.50 2.13 7.67
N THR A 3 -14.25 2.53 8.92
CA THR A 3 -13.43 3.70 9.25
C THR A 3 -11.96 3.46 8.88
N LEU A 4 -11.16 4.53 8.81
CA LEU A 4 -9.71 4.40 8.59
C LEU A 4 -9.07 3.48 9.65
N ASP A 5 -9.54 3.55 10.89
CA ASP A 5 -9.01 2.74 11.99
C ASP A 5 -9.40 1.25 11.87
N GLU A 6 -10.55 0.93 11.28
CA GLU A 6 -10.91 -0.45 10.95
C GLU A 6 -9.99 -1.02 9.87
N ILE A 7 -9.74 -0.27 8.78
CA ILE A 7 -8.85 -0.68 7.70
C ILE A 7 -7.42 -0.91 8.23
N VAL A 8 -6.93 -0.01 9.08
CA VAL A 8 -5.61 -0.14 9.71
C VAL A 8 -5.52 -1.39 10.58
N ARG A 9 -6.57 -1.72 11.33
CA ARG A 9 -6.61 -2.93 12.18
C ARG A 9 -6.72 -4.22 11.40
N GLU A 10 -7.38 -4.19 10.23
CA GLU A 10 -7.40 -5.33 9.30
C GLU A 10 -6.02 -5.59 8.71
N TYR A 11 -5.25 -4.54 8.43
CA TYR A 11 -3.87 -4.66 7.96
C TYR A 11 -2.90 -5.19 9.05
N ASP A 12 -2.97 -4.63 10.25
CA ASP A 12 -2.24 -5.08 11.43
C ASP A 12 -2.95 -4.60 12.72
N LYS A 13 -3.37 -5.55 13.55
CA LYS A 13 -4.13 -5.31 14.78
C LYS A 13 -3.40 -4.41 15.79
N ASN A 14 -2.06 -4.41 15.77
CA ASN A 14 -1.24 -3.65 16.70
C ASN A 14 -0.75 -2.32 16.12
N MET A 15 -1.13 -2.01 14.87
CA MET A 15 -0.62 -0.85 14.18
C MET A 15 -1.36 0.43 14.60
N VAL A 16 -0.57 1.46 14.88
CA VAL A 16 -1.05 2.81 15.12
C VAL A 16 -0.43 3.73 14.07
N LEU A 17 -1.28 4.47 13.36
CA LEU A 17 -0.80 5.42 12.36
C LEU A 17 0.02 6.54 13.02
N LYS A 18 1.19 6.83 12.44
CA LYS A 18 1.97 8.01 12.79
C LYS A 18 1.26 9.27 12.31
N VAL A 19 1.54 10.39 12.95
CA VAL A 19 0.91 11.70 12.69
C VAL A 19 0.88 12.03 11.19
N CYS A 20 2.01 11.94 10.49
CA CYS A 20 2.06 12.30 9.07
C CYS A 20 1.37 11.29 8.15
N GLN A 21 1.26 10.01 8.56
CA GLN A 21 0.49 9.02 7.80
C GLN A 21 -1.01 9.29 7.92
N ARG A 22 -1.49 9.61 9.13
CA ARG A 22 -2.89 9.99 9.34
C ARG A 22 -3.25 11.25 8.57
N GLN A 23 -2.41 12.29 8.63
CA GLN A 23 -2.59 13.50 7.82
C GLN A 23 -2.67 13.21 6.32
N ALA A 24 -1.87 12.27 5.81
CA ALA A 24 -1.92 11.86 4.41
C ALA A 24 -3.28 11.22 4.06
N PHE A 25 -3.78 10.29 4.88
CA PHE A 25 -5.08 9.66 4.64
C PHE A 25 -6.25 10.61 4.79
N ASP A 26 -6.21 11.51 5.78
CA ASP A 26 -7.24 12.53 5.99
C ASP A 26 -7.33 13.44 4.76
N TYR A 27 -6.19 13.93 4.27
CA TYR A 27 -6.13 14.73 3.03
C TYR A 27 -6.68 13.97 1.81
N LEU A 28 -6.24 12.73 1.59
CA LEU A 28 -6.67 11.91 0.46
C LEU A 28 -8.17 11.59 0.51
N SER A 29 -8.72 11.35 1.70
CA SER A 29 -10.15 11.04 1.89
C SER A 29 -11.03 12.26 1.65
N GLU A 30 -10.60 13.45 2.08
CA GLU A 30 -11.39 14.69 1.95
C GLU A 30 -11.27 15.33 0.57
N LYS A 31 -10.05 15.42 0.04
CA LYS A 31 -9.75 16.25 -1.14
C LYS A 31 -9.70 15.45 -2.43
N LYS A 32 -9.49 14.12 -2.35
CA LYS A 32 -9.31 13.22 -3.52
C LYS A 32 -8.34 13.79 -4.58
N GLY A 33 -7.33 14.54 -4.15
CA GLY A 33 -6.36 15.22 -5.01
C GLY A 33 -4.94 14.70 -4.84
N ASP A 34 -4.00 15.31 -5.56
CA ASP A 34 -2.59 14.94 -5.51
C ASP A 34 -1.96 15.28 -4.15
N LEU A 35 -1.13 14.37 -3.64
CA LEU A 35 -0.44 14.50 -2.37
C LEU A 35 1.04 14.19 -2.54
N MET A 36 1.90 15.13 -2.13
CA MET A 36 3.34 14.91 -1.97
C MET A 36 3.67 14.75 -0.49
N VAL A 37 4.29 13.62 -0.14
CA VAL A 37 4.79 13.35 1.22
C VAL A 37 6.31 13.39 1.26
N SER A 38 6.87 14.28 2.08
CA SER A 38 8.31 14.33 2.36
C SER A 38 8.55 13.83 3.78
N LEU A 39 8.96 12.57 3.91
CA LEU A 39 9.14 11.89 5.19
C LEU A 39 10.49 11.16 5.22
N PRO A 40 11.15 11.04 6.39
CA PRO A 40 12.45 10.38 6.50
C PRO A 40 12.39 8.90 6.15
N VAL A 41 13.55 8.32 5.81
CA VAL A 41 13.69 6.87 5.62
C VAL A 41 13.28 6.16 6.91
N GLY A 42 12.61 5.01 6.81
CA GLY A 42 12.09 4.28 7.98
C GLY A 42 10.83 4.88 8.63
N TYR A 43 10.32 6.03 8.17
CA TYR A 43 9.07 6.57 8.72
C TYR A 43 7.86 5.65 8.48
N GLY A 44 7.88 4.82 7.43
CA GLY A 44 6.75 3.97 7.04
C GLY A 44 5.90 4.59 5.94
N LYS A 45 6.52 5.27 4.96
CA LYS A 45 5.83 5.87 3.82
C LYS A 45 5.00 4.86 3.01
N SER A 46 5.48 3.62 2.91
CA SER A 46 4.85 2.56 2.13
C SER A 46 3.43 2.23 2.56
N LEU A 47 3.16 2.37 3.86
CA LEU A 47 1.84 2.11 4.41
C LEU A 47 0.75 2.95 3.73
N VAL A 48 1.07 4.19 3.31
CA VAL A 48 0.13 5.09 2.65
C VAL A 48 -0.37 4.48 1.33
N TYR A 49 0.53 3.96 0.49
CA TYR A 49 0.13 3.36 -0.78
C TYR A 49 -0.36 1.90 -0.64
N HIS A 50 0.08 1.16 0.37
CA HIS A 50 -0.45 -0.19 0.67
C HIS A 50 -1.95 -0.15 1.00
N LEU A 51 -2.39 0.81 1.82
CA LEU A 51 -3.80 0.93 2.23
C LEU A 51 -4.64 1.77 1.26
N LEU A 52 -4.02 2.45 0.29
CA LEU A 52 -4.71 3.34 -0.64
C LEU A 52 -5.92 2.71 -1.34
N PRO A 53 -5.83 1.45 -1.87
CA PRO A 53 -6.98 0.80 -2.48
C PRO A 53 -8.18 0.66 -1.54
N GLN A 54 -7.92 0.31 -0.28
CA GLN A 54 -8.96 0.09 0.73
C GLN A 54 -9.56 1.42 1.22
N VAL A 55 -8.74 2.47 1.30
CA VAL A 55 -9.17 3.79 1.75
C VAL A 55 -9.94 4.56 0.67
N LEU A 56 -9.45 4.58 -0.57
CA LEU A 56 -10.01 5.39 -1.66
C LEU A 56 -10.88 4.61 -2.65
N GLY A 57 -10.74 3.29 -2.68
CA GLY A 57 -11.41 2.40 -3.63
C GLY A 57 -12.70 1.76 -3.12
N LYS A 58 -13.31 2.31 -2.07
CA LYS A 58 -14.48 1.72 -1.36
C LYS A 58 -15.70 1.46 -2.24
N ASP A 59 -15.85 2.24 -3.31
CA ASP A 59 -16.96 2.11 -4.26
C ASP A 59 -16.57 1.29 -5.52
N LYS A 60 -15.37 0.69 -5.53
CA LYS A 60 -14.86 -0.11 -6.64
C LYS A 60 -14.83 -1.59 -6.25
N GLU A 61 -15.21 -2.44 -7.21
CA GLU A 61 -15.25 -3.89 -7.01
C GLU A 61 -13.85 -4.49 -6.75
N THR A 62 -12.83 -3.96 -7.42
CA THR A 62 -11.42 -4.37 -7.29
C THR A 62 -10.49 -3.16 -7.43
N PRO A 63 -10.28 -2.37 -6.37
CA PRO A 63 -9.40 -1.22 -6.45
C PRO A 63 -7.93 -1.65 -6.55
N ILE A 64 -7.20 -1.06 -7.50
CA ILE A 64 -5.78 -1.35 -7.76
C ILE A 64 -4.95 -0.10 -7.47
N CYS A 65 -3.82 -0.27 -6.76
CA CYS A 65 -2.80 0.77 -6.63
C CYS A 65 -1.60 0.44 -7.52
N LEU A 66 -1.34 1.28 -8.52
CA LEU A 66 -0.12 1.22 -9.32
C LEU A 66 1.00 1.98 -8.61
N THR A 67 2.02 1.26 -8.15
CA THR A 67 3.20 1.85 -7.53
C THR A 67 4.39 1.83 -8.49
N VAL A 68 5.00 2.98 -8.72
CA VAL A 68 6.21 3.11 -9.55
C VAL A 68 7.41 3.31 -8.64
N SER A 69 8.41 2.43 -8.76
CA SER A 69 9.66 2.52 -8.02
C SER A 69 10.84 2.22 -8.94
N PRO A 70 11.94 2.97 -8.90
CA PRO A 70 13.07 2.79 -9.81
C PRO A 70 13.91 1.55 -9.50
N LEU A 71 13.85 1.01 -8.27
CA LEU A 71 14.73 -0.06 -7.82
C LEU A 71 13.99 -1.38 -7.66
N ASN A 72 14.40 -2.40 -8.41
CA ASN A 72 13.85 -3.75 -8.36
C ASN A 72 13.88 -4.36 -6.95
N ILE A 73 14.91 -4.07 -6.16
CA ILE A 73 15.03 -4.58 -4.79
C ILE A 73 13.92 -4.03 -3.89
N ILE A 74 13.61 -2.73 -4.01
CA ILE A 74 12.52 -2.10 -3.25
C ILE A 74 11.18 -2.71 -3.66
N GLN A 75 10.96 -2.93 -4.96
CA GLN A 75 9.74 -3.57 -5.45
C GLN A 75 9.56 -4.97 -4.86
N LYS A 76 10.62 -5.80 -4.89
CA LYS A 76 10.62 -7.14 -4.29
C LYS A 76 10.31 -7.12 -2.80
N ASP A 77 10.92 -6.20 -2.06
CA ASP A 77 10.71 -6.08 -0.62
C ASP A 77 9.26 -5.66 -0.29
N GLN A 78 8.66 -4.77 -1.09
CA GLN A 78 7.26 -4.40 -0.89
C GLN A 78 6.30 -5.57 -1.20
N ILE A 79 6.55 -6.35 -2.26
CA ILE A 79 5.73 -7.52 -2.58
C ILE A 79 5.79 -8.55 -1.44
N LYS A 80 6.99 -8.80 -0.90
CA LYS A 80 7.16 -9.69 0.26
C LYS A 80 6.40 -9.16 1.49
N ALA A 81 6.49 -7.86 1.78
CA ALA A 81 5.75 -7.25 2.88
C ALA A 81 4.23 -7.40 2.70
N LEU A 82 3.71 -7.13 1.50
CA LEU A 82 2.28 -7.27 1.18
C LEU A 82 1.80 -8.71 1.34
N LYS A 83 2.61 -9.71 0.94
CA LYS A 83 2.32 -11.14 1.13
C LYS A 83 2.10 -11.49 2.61
N VAL A 84 2.90 -10.93 3.52
CA VAL A 84 2.76 -11.14 4.98
C VAL A 84 1.41 -10.62 5.50
N HIS A 85 0.88 -9.57 4.89
CA HIS A 85 -0.43 -8.98 5.23
C HIS A 85 -1.59 -9.54 4.39
N GLY A 86 -1.37 -10.61 3.62
CA GLY A 86 -2.41 -11.24 2.80
C GLY A 86 -2.91 -10.38 1.63
N ILE A 87 -2.14 -9.36 1.22
CA ILE A 87 -2.49 -8.48 0.11
C ILE A 87 -1.85 -9.01 -1.18
N THR A 88 -2.67 -9.18 -2.21
CA THR A 88 -2.20 -9.59 -3.54
C THR A 88 -1.43 -8.44 -4.20
N ALA A 89 -0.25 -8.76 -4.73
CA ALA A 89 0.59 -7.82 -5.44
C ALA A 89 1.41 -8.54 -6.52
N CYS A 90 1.76 -7.80 -7.57
CA CYS A 90 2.63 -8.28 -8.62
C CYS A 90 3.59 -7.17 -9.05
N ARG A 91 4.74 -7.55 -9.65
CA ARG A 91 5.54 -6.57 -10.41
C ARG A 91 5.54 -6.89 -11.89
N LEU A 92 5.48 -5.83 -12.68
CA LEU A 92 5.74 -5.86 -14.11
C LEU A 92 7.21 -5.52 -14.35
N ASN A 93 7.92 -6.39 -15.05
CA ASN A 93 9.31 -6.15 -15.46
C ASN A 93 9.41 -5.91 -16.99
N ILE A 94 10.57 -5.44 -17.43
CA ILE A 94 10.85 -5.12 -18.85
C ILE A 94 10.67 -6.34 -19.78
N MET A 95 10.77 -7.55 -19.23
CA MET A 95 10.57 -8.79 -19.98
C MET A 95 9.09 -9.19 -20.09
N SER A 96 8.16 -8.32 -19.65
CA SER A 96 6.73 -8.59 -19.53
C SER A 96 6.39 -9.86 -18.72
N LYS A 97 7.32 -10.30 -17.86
CA LYS A 97 7.06 -11.39 -16.93
C LYS A 97 6.43 -10.82 -15.66
N VAL A 98 5.32 -11.40 -15.26
CA VAL A 98 4.65 -11.11 -14.01
C VAL A 98 5.29 -11.98 -12.94
N GLU A 99 5.80 -11.36 -11.88
CA GLU A 99 6.20 -12.07 -10.66
C GLU A 99 5.14 -11.74 -9.59
N ASP A 100 4.42 -12.78 -9.16
CA ASP A 100 3.26 -12.68 -8.26
C ASP A 100 3.62 -13.07 -6.81
N THR A 101 2.75 -12.70 -5.87
CA THR A 101 2.84 -13.19 -4.48
C THR A 101 2.60 -14.69 -4.32
N THR A 102 2.04 -15.38 -5.34
CA THR A 102 1.56 -16.76 -5.25
C THR A 102 2.54 -17.84 -5.70
N GLU A 103 3.74 -17.50 -6.15
CA GLU A 103 4.75 -18.53 -6.38
C GLU A 103 5.26 -19.06 -5.03
N ASP A 104 4.86 -20.30 -4.74
CA ASP A 104 5.39 -21.14 -3.67
C ASP A 104 6.85 -21.45 -3.97
N ASP A 105 7.75 -20.90 -3.17
CA ASP A 105 9.11 -21.42 -3.02
C ASP A 105 8.98 -22.83 -2.38
N LEU A 106 8.71 -23.85 -3.19
CA LEU A 106 8.90 -25.28 -2.88
C LEU A 106 10.14 -25.80 -3.61
#